data_AF-K6TUF5-F1
#
_entry.id   AF-K6TUF5-F1
#
_cell.length_a   1.000
_cell.length_b   1.000
_cell.length_c   1.000
_cell.angle_alpha   90.00
_cell.angle_beta   90.00
_cell.angle_gamma   90.00
#
_symmetry.space_group_name_H-M   'P 1'
#
loop_
_entity.id
_entity.type
_entity.pdbx_description
1 polymer ?
#
loop_
_entity_poly.entity_id
_entity_poly.type
_entity_poly.pdbx_seq_one_letter_code
_entity_poly.pdbx_strand_id
1 'polypeptide(L)'
;MRIGEFELAVIDIITFTGLLITFLTGVLNLLQNKKTLYINNITRFRVIWITTLRTHISCLKELSNITNLYIRTKEGTNKIEYRRELEKVVSLIKMHLNFTGSIDMELISKIDELKATLNSYLLLYHCKNSIKLVEDDNDLIDKFYDAVDVISEKKLLKQFLNIAIKNKKIEEINSTENLNLFDLKSRVKLACMGDLELIKQIIKESDYMISNYENEIECLNNDIDTIVHIYLKAEWIRCKIETKIWPYNRYNEEQVIQKLRKEYQKIRH
;
A
#
# COMPACT_ATOMS: atom_id res chain seq x y z
N MET A 1 -42.79 -79.80 -8.98
CA MET A 1 -41.33 -79.84 -8.79
C MET A 1 -40.95 -78.56 -8.05
N ARG A 2 -40.74 -78.64 -6.73
CA ARG A 2 -40.33 -77.49 -5.92
C ARG A 2 -38.83 -77.30 -6.10
N ILE A 3 -38.46 -76.15 -6.66
CA ILE A 3 -37.15 -75.53 -6.60
C ILE A 3 -37.51 -74.11 -6.12
N GLY A 4 -37.52 -73.83 -4.82
CA GLY A 4 -36.33 -73.36 -4.12
C GLY A 4 -36.08 -71.88 -4.47
N GLU A 5 -36.79 -70.95 -3.80
CA GLU A 5 -36.36 -69.58 -3.43
C GLU A 5 -35.63 -68.65 -4.45
N PHE A 6 -35.85 -68.80 -5.77
CA PHE A 6 -35.14 -67.96 -6.78
C PHE A 6 -36.04 -67.10 -7.68
N GLU A 7 -37.26 -66.78 -7.25
CA GLU A 7 -37.98 -65.58 -7.72
C GLU A 7 -37.79 -64.44 -6.71
N LEU A 8 -36.53 -64.12 -6.38
CA LEU A 8 -36.21 -62.73 -6.07
C LEU A 8 -36.55 -61.98 -7.35
N ALA A 9 -37.76 -61.44 -7.40
CA ALA A 9 -38.40 -61.00 -8.62
C ALA A 9 -37.46 -60.02 -9.31
N VAL A 10 -37.17 -60.23 -10.58
CA VAL A 10 -36.38 -59.29 -11.39
C VAL A 10 -36.91 -57.85 -11.21
N ILE A 11 -38.21 -57.71 -10.95
CA ILE A 11 -38.92 -56.49 -10.58
C ILE A 11 -38.42 -55.88 -9.25
N ASP A 12 -38.17 -56.67 -8.22
CA ASP A 12 -37.63 -56.21 -6.92
C ASP A 12 -36.19 -55.71 -7.06
N ILE A 13 -35.39 -56.36 -7.92
CA ILE A 13 -34.02 -55.90 -8.23
C ILE A 13 -34.06 -54.57 -8.99
N ILE A 14 -34.96 -54.42 -9.96
CA ILE A 14 -35.13 -53.17 -10.74
C ILE A 14 -35.63 -52.03 -9.84
N THR A 15 -36.63 -52.28 -9.00
CA THR A 15 -37.16 -51.27 -8.08
C THR A 15 -36.15 -50.86 -7.02
N PHE A 16 -35.40 -51.81 -6.44
CA PHE A 16 -34.30 -51.51 -5.53
C PHE A 16 -33.19 -50.68 -6.20
N THR A 17 -32.82 -51.03 -7.43
CA THR A 17 -31.82 -50.28 -8.20
C THR A 17 -32.31 -48.86 -8.51
N GLY A 18 -33.59 -48.69 -8.86
CA GLY A 18 -34.22 -47.39 -9.05
C GLY A 18 -34.18 -46.53 -7.79
N LEU A 19 -34.55 -47.11 -6.64
CA LEU A 19 -34.46 -46.44 -5.34
C LEU A 19 -33.02 -46.05 -4.97
N LEU A 20 -32.05 -46.92 -5.23
CA LEU A 20 -30.63 -46.63 -4.99
C LEU A 20 -30.16 -45.46 -5.87
N ILE A 21 -30.52 -45.44 -7.15
CA ILE A 21 -30.18 -44.34 -8.06
C ILE A 21 -30.81 -43.04 -7.57
N THR A 22 -32.11 -43.02 -7.25
CA THR A 22 -32.78 -41.82 -6.74
C THR A 22 -32.18 -41.32 -5.43
N PHE A 23 -31.85 -42.23 -4.51
CA PHE A 23 -31.17 -41.89 -3.26
C PHE A 23 -29.78 -41.30 -3.51
N LEU A 24 -28.98 -41.93 -4.37
CA LEU A 24 -27.66 -41.43 -4.75
C LEU A 24 -27.76 -40.06 -5.46
N THR A 25 -28.71 -39.87 -6.37
CA THR A 25 -28.96 -38.57 -7.01
C THR A 25 -29.38 -37.51 -5.99
N GLY A 26 -30.22 -37.86 -5.01
CA GLY A 26 -30.62 -36.96 -3.92
C GLY A 26 -29.45 -36.55 -3.03
N VAL A 27 -28.61 -37.51 -2.63
CA VAL A 27 -27.39 -37.25 -1.85
C VAL A 27 -26.40 -36.38 -2.64
N LEU A 28 -26.20 -36.68 -3.93
CA LEU A 28 -25.34 -35.87 -4.80
C LEU A 28 -25.86 -34.42 -4.96
N ASN A 29 -27.17 -34.24 -5.14
CA ASN A 29 -27.79 -32.90 -5.20
C ASN A 29 -27.62 -32.11 -3.90
N LEU A 30 -27.77 -32.74 -2.74
CA LEU A 30 -27.55 -32.11 -1.44
C LEU A 30 -26.09 -31.66 -1.25
N LEU A 31 -25.12 -32.50 -1.64
CA LEU A 31 -23.70 -32.18 -1.60
C LEU A 31 -23.35 -31.03 -2.57
N GLN A 32 -23.91 -31.06 -3.77
CA GLN A 32 -23.75 -29.98 -4.76
C GLN A 32 -24.34 -28.65 -4.26
N ASN A 33 -25.52 -28.66 -3.65
CA ASN A 33 -26.14 -27.45 -3.11
C ASN A 33 -25.31 -26.82 -1.96
N LYS A 34 -24.79 -27.63 -1.03
CA LYS A 34 -23.89 -27.14 0.02
C LYS A 34 -22.59 -26.55 -0.55
N LYS A 35 -22.00 -27.22 -1.54
CA LYS A 35 -20.81 -26.73 -2.27
C LYS A 35 -21.09 -25.38 -2.95
N THR A 36 -22.18 -25.26 -3.69
CA THR A 36 -22.57 -24.03 -4.40
C THR A 36 -22.80 -22.87 -3.42
N LEU A 37 -23.52 -23.10 -2.32
CA LEU A 37 -23.75 -22.08 -1.29
C LEU A 37 -22.44 -21.61 -0.64
N TYR A 38 -21.54 -22.53 -0.30
CA TYR A 38 -20.25 -22.20 0.29
C TYR A 38 -19.36 -21.38 -0.65
N ILE A 39 -19.22 -21.84 -1.90
CA ILE A 39 -18.44 -21.15 -2.94
C ILE A 39 -19.01 -19.76 -3.20
N ASN A 40 -20.34 -19.64 -3.32
CA ASN A 40 -21.01 -18.36 -3.54
C ASN A 40 -20.77 -17.40 -2.37
N ASN A 41 -20.85 -17.87 -1.12
CA ASN A 41 -20.60 -17.04 0.06
C ASN A 41 -19.15 -16.56 0.12
N ILE A 42 -18.17 -17.44 -0.07
CA ILE A 42 -16.75 -17.04 -0.05
C ILE A 42 -16.43 -16.06 -1.18
N THR A 43 -16.92 -16.35 -2.39
CA THR A 43 -16.71 -15.48 -3.55
C THR A 43 -17.32 -14.10 -3.28
N ARG A 44 -18.53 -14.04 -2.69
CA ARG A 44 -19.17 -12.79 -2.31
C ARG A 44 -18.33 -11.99 -1.32
N PHE A 45 -17.84 -12.61 -0.25
CA PHE A 45 -17.00 -11.91 0.74
C PHE A 45 -15.69 -11.41 0.13
N ARG A 46 -15.04 -12.21 -0.74
CA ARG A 46 -13.82 -11.77 -1.44
C ARG A 46 -14.06 -10.61 -2.39
N VAL A 47 -15.17 -10.62 -3.14
CA VAL A 47 -15.54 -9.50 -4.02
C VAL A 47 -15.78 -8.23 -3.22
N ILE A 48 -16.46 -8.32 -2.08
CA ILE A 48 -16.64 -7.18 -1.16
C ILE A 48 -15.28 -6.68 -0.68
N TRP A 49 -14.43 -7.58 -0.19
CA TRP A 49 -13.10 -7.25 0.34
C TRP A 49 -12.20 -6.57 -0.72
N ILE A 50 -12.16 -7.11 -1.95
CA ILE A 50 -11.45 -6.51 -3.11
C ILE A 50 -11.99 -5.10 -3.41
N THR A 51 -13.31 -4.93 -3.38
CA THR A 51 -13.95 -3.66 -3.71
C THR A 51 -13.60 -2.61 -2.67
N THR A 52 -13.68 -2.96 -1.38
CA THR A 52 -13.27 -2.08 -0.28
C THR A 52 -11.80 -1.69 -0.36
N LEU A 53 -10.92 -2.66 -0.62
CA LEU A 53 -9.48 -2.38 -0.81
C LEU A 53 -9.25 -1.39 -1.96
N ARG A 54 -9.92 -1.58 -3.10
CA ARG A 54 -9.84 -0.66 -4.25
C ARG A 54 -10.29 0.74 -3.87
N THR A 55 -11.38 0.88 -3.13
CA THR A 55 -11.86 2.18 -2.64
C THR A 55 -10.81 2.86 -1.77
N HIS A 56 -10.19 2.14 -0.83
CA HIS A 56 -9.14 2.72 0.02
C HIS A 56 -7.91 3.15 -0.77
N ILE A 57 -7.48 2.37 -1.77
CA ILE A 57 -6.38 2.74 -2.68
C ILE A 57 -6.75 3.97 -3.51
N SER A 58 -7.99 4.07 -4.00
CA SER A 58 -8.47 5.26 -4.71
C SER A 58 -8.43 6.51 -3.82
N CYS A 59 -8.83 6.40 -2.55
CA CYS A 59 -8.70 7.50 -1.59
C CYS A 59 -7.23 7.88 -1.34
N LEU A 60 -6.33 6.89 -1.22
CA LEU A 60 -4.89 7.16 -1.08
C LEU A 60 -4.36 7.94 -2.28
N LYS A 61 -4.76 7.57 -3.49
CA LYS A 61 -4.39 8.27 -4.71
C LYS A 61 -4.86 9.71 -4.74
N GLU A 62 -6.11 9.95 -4.36
CA GLU A 62 -6.68 11.29 -4.25
C GLU A 62 -5.88 12.18 -3.28
N LEU A 63 -5.48 11.61 -2.13
CA LEU A 63 -4.66 12.29 -1.14
C LEU A 63 -3.23 12.54 -1.63
N SER A 64 -2.69 11.66 -2.48
CA SER A 64 -1.35 11.79 -3.05
C SER A 64 -1.27 12.68 -4.30
N ASN A 65 -2.42 13.16 -4.81
CA ASN A 65 -2.46 13.97 -6.02
C ASN A 65 -1.73 15.30 -5.81
N ILE A 66 -0.69 15.55 -6.61
CA ILE A 66 0.17 16.74 -6.54
C ILE A 66 -0.63 18.04 -6.61
N THR A 67 -1.66 18.11 -7.45
CA THR A 67 -2.52 19.30 -7.57
C THR A 67 -3.27 19.57 -6.26
N ASN A 68 -3.80 18.52 -5.62
CA ASN A 68 -4.48 18.63 -4.33
C ASN A 68 -3.50 19.02 -3.22
N LEU A 69 -2.28 18.48 -3.25
CA LEU A 69 -1.22 18.83 -2.32
C LEU A 69 -0.83 20.31 -2.46
N TYR A 70 -0.67 20.81 -3.68
CA TYR A 70 -0.34 22.21 -3.95
C TYR A 70 -1.41 23.19 -3.45
N ILE A 71 -2.69 22.89 -3.69
CA ILE A 71 -3.80 23.73 -3.20
C ILE A 71 -3.77 23.79 -1.66
N ARG A 72 -3.57 22.64 -1.00
CA ARG A 72 -3.51 22.54 0.46
C ARG A 72 -2.29 23.23 1.06
N THR A 73 -1.13 23.19 0.41
CA THR A 73 0.08 23.88 0.90
C THR A 73 -0.04 25.40 0.74
N LYS A 74 -0.81 25.88 -0.24
CA LYS A 74 -1.05 27.31 -0.50
C LYS A 74 -2.11 27.93 0.40
N GLU A 75 -3.22 27.25 0.64
CA GLU A 75 -4.34 27.79 1.44
C GLU A 75 -4.09 27.74 2.96
N GLY A 76 -3.11 26.94 3.41
CA GLY A 76 -2.67 26.90 4.82
C GLY A 76 -3.68 26.27 5.79
N THR A 77 -4.92 26.04 5.36
CA THR A 77 -6.00 25.46 6.14
C THR A 77 -5.98 23.92 6.09
N ASN A 78 -6.33 23.29 7.21
CA ASN A 78 -6.63 21.86 7.32
C ASN A 78 -5.48 20.83 7.14
N LYS A 79 -4.24 21.20 7.49
CA LYS A 79 -3.08 20.27 7.48
C LYS A 79 -3.24 19.08 8.43
N ILE A 80 -3.85 19.28 9.59
CA ILE A 80 -4.07 18.23 10.61
C ILE A 80 -5.12 17.23 10.14
N GLU A 81 -6.24 17.73 9.58
CA GLU A 81 -7.29 16.87 9.04
C GLU A 81 -6.78 16.00 7.89
N TYR A 82 -6.00 16.59 6.96
CA TYR A 82 -5.36 15.84 5.89
C TYR A 82 -4.47 14.71 6.43
N ARG A 83 -3.59 15.01 7.39
CA ARG A 83 -2.71 13.99 7.99
C ARG A 83 -3.50 12.88 8.66
N ARG A 84 -4.57 13.22 9.38
CA ARG A 84 -5.45 12.24 10.02
C ARG A 84 -6.12 11.32 8.99
N GLU A 85 -6.64 11.88 7.90
CA GLU A 85 -7.25 11.07 6.84
C GLU A 85 -6.20 10.20 6.12
N LEU A 86 -4.99 10.72 5.85
CA LEU A 86 -3.89 9.92 5.29
C LEU A 86 -3.54 8.73 6.18
N GLU A 87 -3.33 8.97 7.49
CA GLU A 87 -3.03 7.90 8.45
C GLU A 87 -4.14 6.85 8.55
N LYS A 88 -5.39 7.32 8.54
CA LYS A 88 -6.57 6.44 8.56
C LYS A 88 -6.63 5.58 7.30
N VAL A 89 -6.49 6.16 6.11
CA VAL A 89 -6.51 5.40 4.84
C VAL A 89 -5.38 4.39 4.78
N VAL A 90 -4.14 4.78 5.13
CA VAL A 90 -2.99 3.88 5.19
C VAL A 90 -3.26 2.71 6.14
N SER A 91 -3.77 3.00 7.34
CA SER A 91 -4.11 1.97 8.33
C SER A 91 -5.20 1.03 7.84
N LEU A 92 -6.26 1.56 7.21
CA LEU A 92 -7.35 0.76 6.64
C LEU A 92 -6.83 -0.17 5.53
N ILE A 93 -5.94 0.29 4.66
CA ILE A 93 -5.33 -0.56 3.63
C ILE A 93 -4.54 -1.70 4.29
N LYS A 94 -3.67 -1.37 5.25
CA LYS A 94 -2.88 -2.38 5.99
C LYS A 94 -3.74 -3.42 6.70
N MET A 95 -4.86 -3.02 7.28
CA MET A 95 -5.79 -3.94 7.94
C MET A 95 -6.51 -4.87 6.96
N HIS A 96 -6.70 -4.44 5.70
CA HIS A 96 -7.28 -5.29 4.67
C HIS A 96 -6.27 -6.26 4.08
N LEU A 97 -5.00 -5.90 4.00
CA LEU A 97 -3.92 -6.73 3.46
C LEU A 97 -3.45 -7.78 4.47
N ASN A 98 -2.96 -8.92 3.98
CA ASN A 98 -2.47 -9.99 4.83
C ASN A 98 -0.96 -9.83 5.13
N PHE A 99 -0.58 -9.72 6.40
CA PHE A 99 0.81 -9.52 6.81
C PHE A 99 1.76 -10.69 6.47
N THR A 100 1.25 -11.85 6.07
CA THR A 100 2.09 -13.00 5.67
C THR A 100 2.28 -13.13 4.16
N GLY A 101 1.53 -12.38 3.34
CA GLY A 101 1.60 -12.47 1.88
C GLY A 101 2.79 -11.68 1.33
N SER A 102 3.54 -12.26 0.40
CA SER A 102 4.72 -11.59 -0.18
C SER A 102 4.35 -10.34 -0.97
N ILE A 103 3.24 -10.37 -1.74
CA ILE A 103 2.72 -9.17 -2.42
C ILE A 103 2.13 -8.18 -1.44
N ASP A 104 1.35 -8.65 -0.46
CA ASP A 104 0.75 -7.77 0.54
C ASP A 104 1.84 -6.96 1.26
N MET A 105 2.95 -7.59 1.65
CA MET A 105 4.10 -6.94 2.26
C MET A 105 4.79 -5.94 1.32
N GLU A 106 4.93 -6.27 0.04
CA GLU A 106 5.45 -5.35 -0.98
C GLU A 106 4.55 -4.11 -1.13
N LEU A 107 3.24 -4.31 -1.19
CA LEU A 107 2.25 -3.23 -1.27
C LEU A 107 2.28 -2.35 -0.01
N ILE A 108 2.33 -2.96 1.18
CA ILE A 108 2.44 -2.26 2.46
C ILE A 108 3.71 -1.40 2.48
N SER A 109 4.85 -1.96 2.07
CA SER A 109 6.12 -1.23 2.01
C SER A 109 6.04 0.00 1.11
N LYS A 110 5.43 -0.14 -0.09
CA LYS A 110 5.27 0.97 -1.03
C LYS A 110 4.30 2.04 -0.53
N ILE A 111 3.24 1.64 0.17
CA ILE A 111 2.31 2.58 0.79
C ILE A 111 2.98 3.36 1.93
N ASP A 112 3.82 2.70 2.73
CA ASP A 112 4.58 3.37 3.79
C ASP A 112 5.62 4.34 3.25
N GLU A 113 6.30 3.96 2.17
CA GLU A 113 7.23 4.82 1.45
C GLU A 113 6.50 6.06 0.89
N LEU A 114 5.33 5.87 0.27
CA LEU A 114 4.50 6.97 -0.23
C LEU A 114 4.07 7.91 0.91
N LYS A 115 3.59 7.36 2.02
CA LYS A 115 3.21 8.15 3.20
C LYS A 115 4.39 9.00 3.71
N ALA A 116 5.57 8.41 3.87
CA ALA A 116 6.76 9.13 4.34
C ALA A 116 7.17 10.26 3.38
N THR A 117 7.06 10.01 2.07
CA THR A 117 7.33 10.99 1.02
C THR A 117 6.32 12.13 1.05
N LEU A 118 5.02 11.85 1.18
CA LEU A 118 3.97 12.86 1.32
C LEU A 118 4.17 13.73 2.57
N ASN A 119 4.48 13.12 3.71
CA ASN A 119 4.76 13.85 4.94
C ASN A 119 6.00 14.74 4.79
N SER A 120 7.06 14.23 4.16
CA SER A 120 8.29 14.99 3.91
C SER A 120 8.03 16.19 3.00
N TYR A 121 7.25 16.01 1.93
CA TYR A 121 6.80 17.08 1.04
C TYR A 121 6.06 18.20 1.81
N LEU A 122 5.07 17.83 2.64
CA LEU A 122 4.29 18.80 3.41
C LEU A 122 5.12 19.55 4.44
N LEU A 123 6.06 18.85 5.10
CA LEU A 123 6.97 19.45 6.08
C LEU A 123 7.97 20.41 5.42
N LEU A 124 8.46 20.08 4.21
CA LEU A 124 9.33 20.96 3.44
C LEU A 124 8.61 22.26 3.04
N TYR A 125 7.37 22.15 2.56
CA TYR A 125 6.53 23.33 2.29
C TYR A 125 6.26 24.16 3.55
N HIS A 126 6.01 23.52 4.69
CA HIS A 126 5.87 24.21 5.96
C HIS A 126 7.14 25.00 6.31
N CYS A 127 8.31 24.35 6.25
CA CYS A 127 9.60 24.98 6.49
C CYS A 127 9.81 26.19 5.58
N LYS A 128 9.61 26.01 4.27
CA LYS A 128 9.75 27.08 3.28
C LYS A 128 8.82 28.27 3.54
N ASN A 129 7.54 28.01 3.82
CA ASN A 129 6.57 29.06 4.07
C ASN A 129 6.82 29.80 5.39
N SER A 130 7.28 29.10 6.43
CA SER A 130 7.62 29.72 7.72
C SER A 130 8.79 30.70 7.59
N ILE A 131 9.75 30.41 6.71
CA ILE A 131 10.96 31.23 6.54
C ILE A 131 10.74 32.37 5.53
N LYS A 132 9.93 32.16 4.49
CA LYS A 132 9.65 33.19 3.47
C LYS A 132 8.96 34.45 4.04
N LEU A 133 8.37 34.35 5.23
CA LEU A 133 7.65 35.43 5.92
C LEU A 133 8.55 36.26 6.85
N VAL A 134 9.87 36.05 6.84
CA VAL A 134 10.81 36.71 7.76
C VAL A 134 11.70 37.69 7.00
N GLU A 135 11.69 38.96 7.42
CA GLU A 135 12.53 40.02 6.85
C GLU A 135 13.83 40.26 7.65
N ASP A 136 13.90 39.84 8.91
CA ASP A 136 15.08 39.96 9.78
C ASP A 136 15.93 38.68 9.77
N ASP A 137 17.24 38.83 9.57
CA ASP A 137 18.20 37.73 9.51
C ASP A 137 18.34 36.98 10.86
N ASN A 138 18.12 37.62 12.02
CA ASN A 138 18.15 36.91 13.31
C ASN A 138 16.89 36.08 13.55
N ASP A 139 15.71 36.60 13.19
CA ASP A 139 14.44 35.86 13.26
C ASP A 139 14.43 34.66 12.30
N LEU A 140 15.23 34.70 11.23
CA LEU A 140 15.31 33.64 10.24
C LEU A 140 15.92 32.36 10.82
N ILE A 141 16.92 32.49 11.69
CA ILE A 141 17.57 31.35 12.36
C ILE A 141 16.59 30.70 13.33
N ASP A 142 15.91 31.49 14.15
CA ASP A 142 14.96 30.99 15.14
C ASP A 142 13.77 30.30 14.47
N LYS A 143 13.19 30.90 13.41
CA LYS A 143 12.11 30.24 12.67
C LYS A 143 12.54 28.99 11.92
N PHE A 144 13.79 28.93 11.46
CA PHE A 144 14.33 27.70 10.88
C PHE A 144 14.45 26.61 11.95
N TYR A 145 14.92 26.93 13.16
CA TYR A 145 15.01 25.99 14.26
C TYR A 145 13.64 25.50 14.73
N ASP A 146 12.65 26.38 14.82
CA ASP A 146 11.27 26.01 15.09
C ASP A 146 10.72 25.07 14.01
N ALA A 147 10.98 25.38 12.73
CA ALA A 147 10.58 24.52 11.64
C ALA A 147 11.23 23.13 11.72
N VAL A 148 12.53 23.06 12.05
CA VAL A 148 13.26 21.79 12.24
C VAL A 148 12.70 20.98 13.41
N ASP A 149 12.27 21.63 14.49
CA ASP A 149 11.65 20.95 15.63
C ASP A 149 10.30 20.32 15.29
N VAL A 150 9.55 20.89 14.35
CA VAL A 150 8.28 20.33 13.87
C VAL A 150 8.48 19.13 12.94
N ILE A 151 9.65 18.96 12.32
CA ILE A 151 9.89 17.86 11.38
C ILE A 151 9.86 16.51 12.11
N SER A 152 8.90 15.67 11.72
CA SER A 152 8.76 14.29 12.22
C SER A 152 9.42 13.25 11.32
N GLU A 153 9.74 13.62 10.07
CA GLU A 153 10.26 12.69 9.06
C GLU A 153 11.79 12.68 8.99
N LYS A 154 12.39 11.52 9.26
CA LYS A 154 13.84 11.33 9.20
C LYS A 154 14.41 11.62 7.81
N LYS A 155 13.65 11.30 6.76
CA LYS A 155 14.05 11.47 5.35
C LYS A 155 14.40 12.93 5.04
N LEU A 156 13.54 13.86 5.46
CA LEU A 156 13.74 15.30 5.27
C LEU A 156 14.95 15.83 6.07
N LEU A 157 15.11 15.40 7.33
CA LEU A 157 16.26 15.82 8.14
C LEU A 157 17.59 15.34 7.57
N LYS A 158 17.64 14.11 7.03
CA LYS A 158 18.83 13.59 6.34
C LYS A 158 19.17 14.42 5.12
N GLN A 159 18.17 14.87 4.35
CA GLN A 159 18.38 15.74 3.21
C GLN A 159 18.95 17.11 3.60
N PHE A 160 18.42 17.74 4.65
CA PHE A 160 18.96 19.00 5.18
C PHE A 160 20.41 18.84 5.64
N LEU A 161 20.71 17.75 6.36
CA LEU A 161 22.06 17.45 6.79
C LEU A 161 23.02 17.22 5.61
N ASN A 162 22.58 16.52 4.57
CA ASN A 162 23.39 16.28 3.38
C ASN A 162 23.73 17.57 2.63
N ILE A 163 22.79 18.52 2.51
CA ILE A 163 23.08 19.86 1.98
C ILE A 163 24.14 20.54 2.85
N ALA A 164 23.96 20.51 4.17
CA ALA A 164 24.86 21.18 5.09
C ALA A 164 26.30 20.61 5.02
N ILE A 165 26.44 19.29 4.95
CA ILE A 165 27.73 18.60 4.81
C ILE A 165 28.40 18.96 3.47
N LYS A 166 27.65 18.91 2.36
CA LYS A 166 28.15 19.21 1.02
C LYS A 166 28.72 20.63 0.91
N ASN A 167 28.08 21.60 1.57
CA ASN A 167 28.54 22.99 1.57
C ASN A 167 29.71 23.25 2.51
N LYS A 168 29.79 22.56 3.65
CA LYS A 168 30.90 22.72 4.60
C LYS A 168 32.16 21.91 4.24
N LYS A 169 32.14 21.09 3.18
CA LYS A 169 33.23 20.16 2.80
C LYS A 169 33.74 19.32 3.99
N ILE A 170 32.85 18.96 4.91
CA ILE A 170 33.21 18.12 6.06
C ILE A 170 33.26 16.67 5.57
N GLU A 171 34.33 15.95 5.89
CA GLU A 171 34.47 14.52 5.59
C GLU A 171 33.22 13.75 6.06
N GLU A 172 32.72 12.86 5.20
CA GLU A 172 31.54 12.03 5.44
C GLU A 172 31.59 11.41 6.84
N ILE A 173 30.71 11.87 7.73
CA ILE A 173 30.47 11.16 8.98
C ILE A 173 29.63 9.92 8.61
N ASN A 174 30.34 8.82 8.38
CA ASN A 174 29.93 7.47 7.99
C ASN A 174 28.87 6.78 8.90
N SER A 175 27.83 7.47 9.39
CA SER A 175 26.84 6.85 10.29
C SER A 175 25.42 7.45 10.23
N THR A 176 25.04 8.10 9.13
CA THR A 176 23.70 8.71 8.99
C THR A 176 22.54 7.71 8.96
N GLU A 177 22.81 6.41 8.79
CA GLU A 177 21.76 5.39 8.68
C GLU A 177 21.06 5.09 10.01
N ASN A 178 21.75 5.16 11.15
CA ASN A 178 21.22 4.71 12.46
C ASN A 178 20.87 5.83 13.46
N LEU A 179 20.87 7.09 13.04
CA LEU A 179 20.60 8.20 13.95
C LEU A 179 19.12 8.28 14.35
N ASN A 180 18.88 8.56 15.64
CA ASN A 180 17.55 8.85 16.15
C ASN A 180 17.04 10.20 15.60
N LEU A 181 15.73 10.40 15.59
CA LEU A 181 15.09 11.64 15.13
C LEU A 181 15.63 12.86 15.90
N PHE A 182 15.82 12.72 17.21
CA PHE A 182 16.37 13.78 18.05
C PHE A 182 17.80 14.13 17.64
N ASP A 183 18.67 13.13 17.46
CA ASP A 183 20.07 13.33 17.04
C ASP A 183 20.16 14.01 15.67
N LEU A 184 19.27 13.65 14.74
CA LEU A 184 19.18 14.28 13.43
C LEU A 184 18.81 15.76 13.54
N LYS A 185 17.82 16.12 14.37
CA LYS A 185 17.44 17.52 14.61
C LYS A 185 18.60 18.31 15.19
N SER A 186 19.24 17.79 16.24
CA SER A 186 20.39 18.43 16.87
C SER A 186 21.54 18.62 15.88
N ARG A 187 21.85 17.62 15.05
CA ARG A 187 22.90 17.73 14.03
C ARG A 187 22.57 18.75 12.95
N VAL A 188 21.32 18.83 12.49
CA VAL A 188 20.91 19.87 11.52
C VAL A 188 21.06 21.27 12.13
N LYS A 189 20.60 21.46 13.38
CA LYS A 189 20.74 22.75 14.09
C LYS A 189 22.20 23.15 14.27
N LEU A 190 23.05 22.23 14.72
CA LEU A 190 24.49 22.44 14.88
C LEU A 190 25.18 22.74 13.54
N ALA A 191 24.82 22.01 12.48
CA ALA A 191 25.38 22.22 11.15
C ALA A 191 25.02 23.60 10.58
N CYS A 192 23.86 24.16 10.95
CA CYS A 192 23.39 25.48 10.52
C CYS A 192 23.66 26.59 11.54
N MET A 193 24.38 26.32 12.63
CA MET A 193 24.58 27.27 13.73
C MET A 193 25.34 28.51 13.27
N GLY A 194 24.67 29.66 13.29
CA GLY A 194 25.21 30.96 12.89
C GLY A 194 25.52 31.11 11.39
N ASP A 195 25.12 30.15 10.55
CA ASP A 195 25.44 30.13 9.12
C ASP A 195 24.19 30.43 8.27
N LEU A 196 23.90 31.71 8.15
CA LEU A 196 22.71 32.24 7.49
C LEU A 196 22.69 31.94 5.97
N GLU A 197 23.86 31.94 5.33
CA GLU A 197 24.03 31.58 3.92
C GLU A 197 23.63 30.12 3.68
N LEU A 198 24.01 29.22 4.59
CA LEU A 198 23.65 27.81 4.50
C LEU A 198 22.14 27.59 4.66
N ILE A 199 21.46 28.34 5.52
CA ILE A 199 19.99 28.31 5.65
C ILE A 199 19.33 28.82 4.35
N LYS A 200 19.79 29.96 3.82
CA LYS A 200 19.31 30.50 2.52
C LYS A 200 19.54 29.50 1.38
N GLN A 201 20.64 28.77 1.40
CA GLN A 201 20.93 27.72 0.42
C GLN A 201 20.03 26.49 0.57
N ILE A 202 19.74 26.03 1.79
CA ILE A 202 18.75 24.96 2.03
C ILE A 202 17.38 25.36 1.48
N ILE A 203 16.97 26.62 1.66
CA ILE A 203 15.71 27.13 1.11
C ILE A 203 15.76 27.18 -0.42
N LYS A 204 16.88 27.58 -1.02
CA LYS A 204 17.04 27.58 -2.47
C LYS A 204 16.97 26.16 -3.05
N GLU A 205 17.62 25.19 -2.40
CA GLU A 205 17.57 23.78 -2.80
C GLU A 205 16.23 23.11 -2.47
N SER A 206 15.39 23.72 -1.60
CA SER A 206 14.06 23.21 -1.29
C SER A 206 13.16 23.10 -2.53
N ASP A 207 13.31 23.98 -3.51
CA ASP A 207 12.54 23.90 -4.76
C ASP A 207 12.90 22.65 -5.58
N TYR A 208 14.19 22.32 -5.64
CA TYR A 208 14.65 21.10 -6.27
C TYR A 208 14.16 19.86 -5.50
N MET A 209 14.20 19.91 -4.16
CA MET A 209 13.67 18.83 -3.32
C MET A 209 12.16 18.61 -3.50
N ILE A 210 11.38 19.69 -3.60
CA ILE A 210 9.94 19.63 -3.88
C ILE A 210 9.70 18.89 -5.20
N SER A 211 10.38 19.27 -6.28
CA SER A 211 10.23 18.62 -7.58
C SER A 211 10.65 17.14 -7.54
N ASN A 212 11.71 16.80 -6.81
CA ASN A 212 12.10 15.40 -6.60
C ASN A 212 11.03 14.60 -5.85
N TYR A 213 10.41 15.19 -4.82
CA TYR A 213 9.31 14.55 -4.11
C TYR A 213 8.08 14.36 -4.99
N GLU A 214 7.75 15.31 -5.86
CA GLU A 214 6.65 15.17 -6.83
C GLU A 214 6.86 13.99 -7.77
N ASN A 215 8.07 13.88 -8.34
CA ASN A 215 8.45 12.76 -9.19
C ASN A 215 8.40 11.43 -8.43
N GLU A 216 8.88 11.42 -7.17
CA GLU A 216 8.86 10.23 -6.34
C GLU A 216 7.44 9.78 -5.98
N ILE A 217 6.54 10.73 -5.66
CA ILE A 217 5.12 10.45 -5.43
C ILE A 217 4.48 9.81 -6.67
N GLU A 218 4.77 10.34 -7.86
CA GLU A 218 4.25 9.79 -9.11
C GLU A 218 4.78 8.37 -9.38
N CYS A 219 6.09 8.15 -9.22
CA CYS A 219 6.70 6.82 -9.33
C CYS A 219 6.09 5.81 -8.35
N LEU A 220 5.92 6.20 -7.08
CA LEU A 220 5.35 5.33 -6.05
C LEU A 220 3.88 5.00 -6.32
N ASN A 221 3.10 5.97 -6.81
CA ASN A 221 1.72 5.71 -7.25
C ASN A 221 1.67 4.70 -8.40
N ASN A 222 2.58 4.81 -9.38
CA ASN A 222 2.67 3.89 -10.50
C ASN A 222 3.13 2.48 -10.08
N ASP A 223 4.00 2.38 -9.09
CA ASP A 223 4.40 1.11 -8.48
C ASP A 223 3.22 0.45 -7.75
N ILE A 224 2.52 1.21 -6.90
CA ILE A 224 1.32 0.76 -6.19
C ILE A 224 0.28 0.25 -7.17
N ASP A 225 0.03 0.96 -8.28
CA ASP A 225 -0.91 0.52 -9.31
C ASP A 225 -0.55 -0.82 -9.92
N THR A 226 0.72 -1.02 -10.21
CA THR A 226 1.20 -2.26 -10.80
C THR A 226 0.97 -3.42 -9.85
N ILE A 227 1.35 -3.23 -8.59
CA ILE A 227 1.18 -4.23 -7.54
C ILE A 227 -0.30 -4.55 -7.34
N VAL A 228 -1.15 -3.54 -7.25
CA VAL A 228 -2.60 -3.68 -7.07
C VAL A 228 -3.24 -4.38 -8.27
N HIS A 229 -2.85 -4.06 -9.50
CA HIS A 229 -3.34 -4.77 -10.68
C HIS A 229 -2.98 -6.26 -10.67
N ILE A 230 -1.72 -6.59 -10.35
CA ILE A 230 -1.28 -7.98 -10.22
C ILE A 230 -2.07 -8.68 -9.12
N TYR A 231 -2.22 -8.04 -7.96
CA TYR A 231 -2.94 -8.56 -6.82
C TYR A 231 -4.40 -8.90 -7.18
N LEU A 232 -5.12 -7.92 -7.73
CA LEU A 232 -6.52 -8.07 -8.12
C LEU A 232 -6.70 -9.17 -9.18
N LYS A 233 -5.77 -9.26 -10.13
CA LYS A 233 -5.81 -10.29 -11.17
C LYS A 233 -5.51 -11.68 -10.61
N ALA A 234 -4.57 -11.79 -9.68
CA ALA A 234 -4.23 -13.05 -9.01
C ALA A 234 -5.43 -13.60 -8.22
N GLU A 235 -6.10 -12.75 -7.45
CA GLU A 235 -7.30 -13.11 -6.69
C GLU A 235 -8.49 -13.47 -7.60
N TRP A 236 -8.66 -12.78 -8.73
CA TRP A 236 -9.66 -13.16 -9.74
C TRP A 236 -9.39 -14.57 -10.30
N ILE A 237 -8.14 -14.87 -10.65
CA ILE A 237 -7.73 -16.19 -11.15
C ILE A 237 -7.97 -17.26 -10.07
N ARG A 238 -7.63 -16.96 -8.82
CA ARG A 238 -7.88 -17.84 -7.67
C ARG A 238 -9.35 -18.19 -7.55
N CYS A 239 -10.24 -17.19 -7.58
CA CYS A 239 -11.68 -17.41 -7.51
C CYS A 239 -12.19 -18.30 -8.67
N LYS A 240 -11.67 -18.09 -9.89
CA LYS A 240 -12.03 -18.89 -11.06
C LYS A 240 -11.55 -20.34 -10.97
N ILE A 241 -10.40 -20.60 -10.35
CA ILE A 241 -9.89 -21.96 -10.13
C ILE A 241 -10.71 -22.63 -9.04
N GLU A 242 -10.92 -21.93 -7.93
CA GLU A 242 -11.56 -22.49 -6.75
C GLU A 242 -13.04 -22.87 -6.98
N THR A 243 -13.74 -22.07 -7.80
CA THR A 243 -15.12 -22.35 -8.24
C THR A 243 -15.21 -23.59 -9.13
N LYS A 244 -14.16 -23.93 -9.89
CA LYS A 244 -14.16 -25.06 -10.82
C LYS A 244 -13.81 -26.40 -10.16
N ILE A 245 -12.82 -26.44 -9.27
CA ILE A 245 -12.22 -27.70 -8.78
C ILE A 245 -12.28 -27.82 -7.23
N TRP A 246 -13.41 -27.44 -6.62
CA TRP A 246 -13.61 -27.70 -5.18
C TRP A 246 -13.90 -29.19 -4.90
N PRO A 247 -13.28 -29.82 -3.88
CA PRO A 247 -12.35 -29.26 -2.88
C PRO A 247 -10.86 -29.40 -3.26
N TYR A 248 -10.54 -30.09 -4.36
CA TYR A 248 -9.18 -30.41 -4.79
C TYR A 248 -8.53 -29.27 -5.60
N ASN A 249 -8.46 -28.08 -5.02
CA ASN A 249 -7.81 -26.94 -5.65
C ASN A 249 -6.32 -26.93 -5.33
N ARG A 250 -5.47 -27.00 -6.37
CA ARG A 250 -4.04 -26.64 -6.28
C ARG A 250 -3.85 -25.26 -6.89
N TYR A 251 -4.18 -24.21 -6.15
CA TYR A 251 -3.80 -22.86 -6.52
C TYR A 251 -2.37 -22.59 -6.04
N ASN A 252 -1.45 -22.36 -6.97
CA ASN A 252 -0.10 -21.92 -6.65
C ASN A 252 -0.01 -20.41 -6.88
N GLU A 253 -0.11 -19.66 -5.78
CA GLU A 253 -0.12 -18.20 -5.78
C GLU A 253 1.18 -17.62 -6.37
N GLU A 254 2.33 -18.12 -5.94
CA GLU A 254 3.65 -17.65 -6.38
C GLU A 254 3.83 -17.78 -7.91
N GLN A 255 3.44 -18.92 -8.48
CA GLN A 255 3.55 -19.14 -9.92
C GLN A 255 2.64 -18.19 -10.72
N VAL A 256 1.42 -17.95 -10.25
CA VAL A 256 0.49 -17.03 -10.90
C VAL A 256 1.02 -15.60 -10.84
N ILE A 257 1.52 -15.18 -9.69
CA ILE A 257 2.10 -13.86 -9.48
C ILE A 257 3.31 -13.64 -10.38
N GLN A 258 4.25 -14.59 -10.43
CA GLN A 258 5.44 -14.49 -11.28
C GLN A 258 5.07 -14.38 -12.76
N LYS A 259 4.05 -15.12 -13.20
CA LYS A 259 3.53 -15.02 -14.57
C LYS A 259 2.96 -13.64 -14.85
N LEU A 260 2.11 -13.13 -13.96
CA LEU A 260 1.52 -11.79 -14.09
C LEU A 260 2.58 -10.70 -14.11
N ARG A 261 3.60 -10.75 -13.23
CA ARG A 261 4.73 -9.82 -13.24
C ARG A 261 5.41 -9.75 -14.61
N LYS A 262 5.69 -10.91 -15.23
CA LYS A 262 6.28 -10.98 -16.58
C LYS A 262 5.37 -10.40 -17.66
N GLU A 263 4.06 -10.60 -17.56
CA GLU A 263 3.09 -10.04 -18.51
C GLU A 263 3.03 -8.51 -18.40
N TYR A 264 2.92 -7.98 -17.19
CA TYR A 264 2.84 -6.53 -16.96
C TYR A 264 4.17 -5.80 -17.27
N GLN A 265 5.32 -6.46 -17.09
CA GLN A 265 6.62 -5.92 -17.53
C GLN A 265 6.73 -5.79 -19.05
N LYS A 266 6.18 -6.74 -19.82
CA LYS A 266 6.20 -6.70 -21.29
C LYS A 266 5.31 -5.61 -21.89
N ILE A 267 4.30 -5.16 -21.15
CA ILE A 267 3.37 -4.11 -21.60
C ILE A 267 3.97 -2.70 -21.37
N ARG A 268 4.97 -2.57 -20.48
CA ARG A 268 5.65 -1.30 -20.18
C ARG A 268 6.83 -0.97 -21.12
N HIS A 269 7.21 -1.89 -22.02
CA HIS A 269 8.22 -1.70 -23.06
C HIS A 269 7.55 -1.55 -24.43
#